data_AF-A0A1Q9GCS6-F1
#
_entry.id   AF-A0A1Q9GCS6-F1
#
_cell.length_a   1.000
_cell.length_b   1.000
_cell.length_c   1.000
_cell.angle_alpha   90.00
_cell.angle_beta   90.00
_cell.angle_gamma   90.00
#
_symmetry.space_group_name_H-M   'P 1'
#
loop_
_entity.id
_entity.type
_entity.pdbx_description
1 polymer ?
#
loop_
_entity_poly.entity_id
_entity_poly.type
_entity_poly.pdbx_seq_one_letter_code
_entity_poly.pdbx_strand_id
1 'polypeptide(L)'
;MTKYLALSIILFSFGVSADIEGSACVPDSGNRYIDEITAKAKAKGALSHELGATVTAKTRLETVTEESANNIQTKDVLTEEINLKSKHQITGVQTVFSDYKLLNGERYYCVELTQ
;
A
#
# COMPACT_ATOMS: atom_id res chain seq x y z
N MET A 1 -56.47 32.16 -8.55
CA MET A 1 -55.17 32.77 -8.24
C MET A 1 -54.51 31.97 -7.12
N THR A 2 -53.22 31.65 -7.29
CA THR A 2 -52.19 31.33 -6.27
C THR A 2 -52.38 30.10 -5.39
N LYS A 3 -51.39 29.25 -5.09
CA LYS A 3 -49.95 29.18 -5.40
C LYS A 3 -49.52 27.77 -4.98
N TYR A 4 -48.92 26.98 -5.87
CA TYR A 4 -48.30 25.69 -5.50
C TYR A 4 -46.97 25.96 -4.80
N LEU A 5 -46.87 25.53 -3.54
CA LEU A 5 -45.66 25.62 -2.74
C LEU A 5 -44.75 24.44 -3.11
N ALA A 6 -43.86 24.64 -4.08
CA ALA A 6 -42.82 23.67 -4.39
C ALA A 6 -41.73 23.73 -3.32
N LEU A 7 -41.70 22.73 -2.43
CA LEU A 7 -40.68 22.55 -1.42
C LEU A 7 -39.45 21.89 -2.08
N SER A 8 -38.51 22.70 -2.58
CA SER A 8 -37.23 22.23 -3.10
C SER A 8 -36.36 21.71 -1.95
N ILE A 9 -36.25 20.39 -1.81
CA ILE A 9 -35.27 19.74 -0.95
C ILE A 9 -33.92 19.79 -1.67
N ILE A 10 -33.06 20.71 -1.24
CA ILE A 10 -31.67 20.80 -1.68
C ILE A 10 -30.91 19.67 -0.96
N LEU A 11 -30.68 18.56 -1.66
CA LEU A 11 -29.74 17.52 -1.24
C LEU A 11 -28.32 18.08 -1.31
N PHE A 12 -27.82 18.62 -0.19
CA PHE A 12 -26.40 18.89 -0.02
C PHE A 12 -25.67 17.55 0.15
N SER A 13 -25.07 17.05 -0.93
CA SER A 13 -24.11 15.97 -0.90
C SER A 13 -22.81 16.49 -0.27
N PHE A 14 -22.61 16.25 1.02
CA PHE A 14 -21.31 16.40 1.66
C PHE A 14 -20.41 15.26 1.15
N GLY A 15 -19.50 15.58 0.22
CA GLY A 15 -18.42 14.68 -0.12
C GLY A 15 -17.46 14.59 1.06
N VAL A 16 -17.50 13.49 1.80
CA VAL A 16 -16.42 13.12 2.73
C VAL A 16 -15.21 12.77 1.85
N SER A 17 -14.25 13.66 1.72
CA SER A 17 -12.91 13.26 1.28
C SER A 17 -12.26 12.56 2.47
N ALA A 18 -12.14 11.24 2.40
CA ALA A 18 -11.27 10.52 3.32
C ALA A 18 -9.83 10.87 2.92
N ASP A 19 -9.06 11.44 3.85
CA ASP A 19 -7.62 11.61 3.67
C ASP A 19 -6.99 10.22 3.44
N ILE A 20 -6.06 10.15 2.49
CA ILE A 20 -5.46 8.87 2.12
C ILE A 20 -4.14 8.74 2.87
N GLU A 21 -4.04 7.71 3.69
CA GLU A 21 -2.89 7.49 4.56
C GLU A 21 -2.00 6.36 4.03
N GLY A 22 -0.69 6.52 4.19
CA GLY A 22 0.29 5.47 3.93
C GLY A 22 1.27 5.37 5.08
N SER A 23 1.37 4.19 5.67
CA SER A 23 2.27 3.95 6.79
C SER A 23 3.15 2.71 6.56
N ALA A 24 4.35 2.73 7.11
CA ALA A 24 5.21 1.56 7.13
C ALA A 24 6.22 1.62 8.28
N CYS A 25 6.60 0.44 8.76
CA CYS A 25 7.66 0.26 9.74
C CYS A 25 8.74 -0.68 9.21
N VAL A 26 9.98 -0.45 9.60
CA VAL A 26 11.12 -1.32 9.31
C VAL A 26 11.87 -1.65 10.59
N PRO A 27 12.38 -2.89 10.75
CA PRO A 27 13.17 -3.24 11.93
C PRO A 27 14.44 -2.38 11.98
N ASP A 28 14.85 -2.03 13.19
CA ASP A 28 16.06 -1.25 13.43
C ASP A 28 17.31 -2.00 12.94
N SER A 29 17.95 -1.45 11.90
CA SER A 29 19.19 -2.00 11.35
C SER A 29 20.45 -1.52 12.09
N GLY A 30 20.31 -0.65 13.09
CA GLY A 30 21.40 0.09 13.72
C GLY A 30 21.85 1.31 12.91
N ASN A 31 21.23 1.58 11.75
CA ASN A 31 21.49 2.76 10.94
C ASN A 31 20.20 3.54 10.65
N ARG A 32 20.00 4.62 11.40
CA ARG A 32 18.83 5.50 11.29
C ARG A 32 18.58 6.00 9.86
N TYR A 33 19.61 6.33 9.10
CA TYR A 33 19.43 6.87 7.75
C TYR A 33 18.89 5.81 6.77
N ILE A 34 19.38 4.58 6.88
CA ILE A 34 18.88 3.44 6.11
C ILE A 34 17.45 3.12 6.52
N ASP A 35 17.17 3.10 7.82
CA ASP A 35 15.84 2.80 8.37
C ASP A 35 14.80 3.83 7.91
N GLU A 36 15.13 5.13 8.02
CA GLU A 36 14.26 6.22 7.59
C GLU A 36 13.94 6.17 6.10
N ILE A 37 14.95 6.00 5.23
CA ILE A 37 14.74 5.90 3.79
C ILE A 37 13.88 4.69 3.44
N THR A 38 14.14 3.54 4.07
CA THR A 38 13.43 2.30 3.78
C THR A 38 11.98 2.39 4.25
N ALA A 39 11.73 2.89 5.47
CA ALA A 39 10.39 3.11 5.99
C ALA A 39 9.61 4.11 5.14
N LYS A 40 10.24 5.22 4.74
CA LYS A 40 9.62 6.23 3.88
C LYS A 40 9.29 5.70 2.49
N ALA A 41 10.15 4.87 1.89
CA ALA A 41 9.89 4.22 0.61
C ALA A 41 8.69 3.26 0.71
N LYS A 42 8.62 2.45 1.77
CA LYS A 42 7.48 1.56 2.02
C LYS A 42 6.19 2.32 2.30
N ALA A 43 6.22 3.38 3.09
CA ALA A 43 5.05 4.21 3.40
C ALA A 43 4.49 4.89 2.13
N LYS A 44 5.38 5.35 1.23
CA LYS A 44 4.97 5.85 -0.10
C LYS A 44 4.38 4.76 -0.98
N GLY A 45 4.92 3.53 -0.92
CA GLY A 45 4.37 2.37 -1.59
C GLY A 45 2.95 2.04 -1.11
N ALA A 46 2.74 2.04 0.21
CA ALA A 46 1.42 1.88 0.83
C ALA A 46 0.46 3.00 0.40
N LEU A 47 0.88 4.27 0.47
CA LEU A 47 0.10 5.41 -0.01
C LEU A 47 -0.28 5.26 -1.49
N SER A 48 0.67 4.81 -2.32
CA SER A 48 0.43 4.61 -3.76
C SER A 48 -0.53 3.45 -4.06
N HIS A 49 -0.57 2.44 -3.19
CA HIS A 49 -1.53 1.34 -3.26
C HIS A 49 -2.95 1.84 -2.93
N GLU A 50 -3.10 2.58 -1.84
CA GLU A 50 -4.38 3.18 -1.43
C GLU A 50 -4.92 4.20 -2.45
N LEU A 51 -4.02 4.94 -3.11
CA LEU A 51 -4.37 5.85 -4.22
C LEU A 51 -4.82 5.15 -5.51
N GLY A 52 -5.08 3.85 -5.49
CA GLY A 52 -5.62 3.13 -6.64
C GLY A 52 -4.57 2.86 -7.71
N ALA A 53 -3.46 2.22 -7.32
CA ALA A 53 -2.61 1.57 -8.30
C ALA A 53 -3.42 0.50 -9.06
N THR A 54 -3.37 0.50 -10.39
CA THR A 54 -3.84 -0.65 -11.18
C THR A 54 -2.95 -1.84 -10.82
N VAL A 55 -3.49 -2.79 -10.06
CA VAL A 55 -2.83 -4.04 -9.71
C VAL A 55 -3.12 -5.05 -10.81
N THR A 56 -2.09 -5.47 -11.54
CA THR A 56 -2.18 -6.60 -12.47
C THR A 56 -1.39 -7.75 -11.87
N ALA A 57 -2.09 -8.79 -11.42
CA ALA A 57 -1.48 -10.04 -10.99
C ALA A 57 -1.50 -11.05 -12.15
N LYS A 58 -0.34 -11.66 -12.44
CA LYS A 58 -0.23 -12.80 -13.35
C LYS A 58 0.18 -14.02 -12.55
N THR A 59 -0.64 -15.06 -12.60
CA THR A 59 -0.34 -16.34 -11.95
C THR A 59 0.11 -17.33 -13.02
N ARG A 60 1.25 -17.98 -12.80
CA ARG A 60 1.78 -19.04 -13.66
C ARG A 60 2.01 -20.29 -12.82
N LEU A 61 1.42 -21.40 -13.25
CA LEU A 61 1.64 -22.72 -12.66
C LEU A 61 2.55 -23.52 -13.60
N GLU A 62 3.66 -24.02 -13.07
CA GLU A 62 4.61 -24.85 -13.82
C GLU A 62 4.88 -26.14 -13.07
N THR A 63 4.69 -27.28 -13.72
CA THR A 63 5.13 -28.56 -13.19
C THR A 63 6.59 -28.77 -13.57
N VAL A 64 7.49 -28.72 -12.58
CA VAL A 64 8.93 -28.89 -12.74
C VAL A 64 9.31 -30.28 -12.25
N THR A 65 9.90 -31.09 -13.11
CA THR A 65 10.51 -32.38 -12.71
C THR A 65 12.00 -32.16 -12.50
N GLU A 66 12.43 -32.24 -11.25
CA GLU A 66 13.84 -32.23 -10.87
C GLU A 66 14.36 -33.66 -10.84
N GLU A 67 15.30 -33.97 -11.73
CA GLU A 67 16.01 -35.24 -11.77
C GLU A 67 17.38 -35.07 -11.11
N SER A 68 17.63 -35.80 -10.03
CA SER A 68 18.94 -35.93 -9.39
C SER A 68 19.43 -37.37 -9.48
N ALA A 69 20.72 -37.59 -9.26
CA ALA A 69 21.40 -38.88 -9.49
C ALA A 69 20.70 -40.11 -8.87
N ASN A 70 19.92 -39.92 -7.80
CA ASN A 70 19.22 -40.99 -7.08
C ASN A 70 17.70 -40.77 -6.91
N ASN A 71 17.11 -39.71 -7.47
CA ASN A 71 15.70 -39.39 -7.24
C ASN A 71 15.10 -38.53 -8.36
N ILE A 72 13.86 -38.85 -8.76
CA ILE A 72 13.06 -38.07 -9.71
C ILE A 72 11.90 -37.48 -8.91
N GLN A 73 11.86 -36.16 -8.78
CA GLN A 73 10.80 -35.49 -8.04
C GLN A 73 10.08 -34.48 -8.94
N THR A 74 8.77 -34.65 -9.06
CA THR A 74 7.89 -33.70 -9.74
C THR A 74 7.30 -32.73 -8.71
N LYS A 75 7.45 -31.43 -8.94
CA LYS A 75 6.92 -30.36 -8.08
C LYS A 75 6.12 -29.39 -8.93
N ASP A 76 4.94 -29.04 -8.45
CA ASP A 76 4.18 -27.93 -9.01
C ASP A 76 4.68 -26.62 -8.38
N VAL A 77 5.17 -25.71 -9.23
CA VAL A 77 5.67 -24.39 -8.87
C VAL A 77 4.63 -23.36 -9.29
N LEU A 78 4.00 -22.72 -8.29
CA LEU A 78 3.12 -21.58 -8.49
C LEU A 78 3.94 -20.30 -8.38
N THR A 79 3.97 -19.49 -9.44
CA THR A 79 4.62 -18.18 -9.47
C THR A 79 3.56 -17.10 -9.66
N GLU A 80 3.55 -16.12 -8.77
CA GLU A 80 2.69 -14.94 -8.87
C GLU A 80 3.54 -13.70 -9.14
N GLU A 81 3.21 -12.98 -10.22
CA GLU A 81 3.84 -11.71 -10.58
C GLU A 81 2.83 -10.59 -10.37
N ILE A 82 3.06 -9.72 -9.39
CA ILE A 82 2.19 -8.59 -9.06
C ILE A 82 2.82 -7.30 -9.62
N ASN A 83 2.21 -6.71 -10.64
CA ASN A 83 2.60 -5.42 -11.19
C ASN A 83 1.67 -4.30 -10.69
N LEU A 84 2.24 -3.31 -10.00
CA LEU A 84 1.51 -2.11 -9.56
C LEU A 84 1.82 -0.92 -10.47
N LYS A 85 0.80 -0.32 -11.08
CA LYS A 85 0.91 0.94 -11.84
C LYS A 85 -0.03 1.99 -11.28
N SER A 86 0.49 3.01 -10.59
CA SER A 86 -0.30 4.18 -10.20
C SER A 86 -0.27 5.25 -11.30
N LYS A 87 -1.44 5.82 -11.60
CA LYS A 87 -1.58 6.98 -12.51
C LYS A 87 -1.70 8.31 -11.76
N HIS A 88 -1.68 8.29 -10.43
CA HIS A 88 -1.93 9.48 -9.61
C HIS A 88 -0.63 10.24 -9.36
N GLN A 89 -0.61 11.53 -9.70
CA GLN A 89 0.44 12.44 -9.24
C GLN A 89 0.12 12.82 -7.80
N ILE A 90 0.95 12.37 -6.87
CA ILE A 90 0.78 12.67 -5.45
C ILE A 90 1.32 14.08 -5.18
N THR A 91 0.50 15.12 -5.37
CA THR A 91 0.83 16.49 -4.95
C THR A 91 0.54 16.64 -3.47
N GLY A 92 1.55 16.99 -2.67
CA GLY A 92 1.37 17.42 -1.27
C GLY A 92 1.42 16.35 -0.19
N VAL A 93 2.24 15.30 -0.34
CA VAL A 93 2.45 14.30 0.74
C VAL A 93 3.05 14.96 1.98
N GLN A 94 2.36 14.86 3.11
CA GLN A 94 2.87 15.32 4.41
C GLN A 94 3.30 14.13 5.26
N THR A 95 4.44 14.26 5.92
CA THR A 95 4.88 13.29 6.93
C THR A 95 4.26 13.65 8.27
N VAL A 96 3.38 12.78 8.76
CA VAL A 96 2.70 12.93 10.05
C VAL A 96 3.57 12.41 11.19
N PHE A 97 4.33 11.34 10.92
CA PHE A 97 5.24 10.72 11.89
C PHE A 97 6.47 10.16 11.20
N SER A 98 7.64 10.28 11.85
CA SER A 98 8.90 9.69 11.41
C SER A 98 9.87 9.52 12.59
N ASP A 99 9.79 8.39 13.28
CA ASP A 99 10.73 8.02 14.35
C ASP A 99 10.63 6.54 14.72
N TYR A 100 11.41 6.11 15.71
CA TYR A 100 11.35 4.77 16.27
C TYR A 100 10.12 4.55 17.17
N LYS A 101 9.49 3.38 17.03
CA LYS A 101 8.44 2.83 17.90
C LYS A 101 8.86 1.43 18.37
N LEU A 102 8.38 1.04 19.54
CA LEU A 102 8.46 -0.36 20.00
C LEU A 102 7.21 -1.10 19.53
N LEU A 103 7.37 -2.15 18.74
CA LEU A 103 6.31 -3.03 18.27
C LEU A 103 6.66 -4.45 18.68
N ASN A 104 5.78 -5.12 19.44
CA ASN A 104 6.00 -6.49 19.93
C ASN A 104 7.34 -6.69 20.68
N GLY A 105 7.83 -5.67 21.38
CA GLY A 105 9.09 -5.72 22.13
C GLY A 105 10.35 -5.43 21.32
N GLU A 106 10.21 -5.22 20.01
CA GLU A 106 11.31 -4.91 19.10
C GLU A 106 11.24 -3.46 18.63
N ARG A 107 12.40 -2.87 18.30
CA ARG A 107 12.49 -1.46 17.86
C ARG A 107 12.34 -1.38 16.34
N TYR A 108 11.41 -0.55 15.88
CA TYR A 108 11.12 -0.32 14.47
C TYR A 108 11.16 1.17 14.17
N TYR A 109 11.73 1.57 13.03
CA TYR A 109 11.56 2.91 12.51
C TYR A 109 10.28 2.96 11.68
N CYS A 110 9.36 3.87 12.03
CA CYS A 110 8.07 3.98 11.37
C CYS A 110 7.89 5.35 10.72
N VAL A 111 7.24 5.36 9.56
CA VAL A 111 6.87 6.57 8.82
C VAL A 111 5.39 6.52 8.51
N GLU A 112 4.68 7.62 8.76
CA GLU A 112 3.27 7.82 8.45
C GLU A 112 3.12 9.05 7.56
N LEU A 113 2.37 8.89 6.47
CA LEU A 113 2.15 9.89 5.44
C LEU A 113 0.65 10.10 5.25
N THR A 114 0.26 11.34 4.97
CA THR A 114 -1.12 11.71 4.60
C THR A 114 -1.14 12.52 3.31
N GLN A 115 -2.23 12.39 2.55
CA GLN A 115 -2.58 13.21 1.39
C GLN A 115 -4.02 13.72 1.50
#